data_AF-A0A2M7V6G1-F1
#
_entry.id   AF-A0A2M7V6G1-F1
#
_cell.length_a   1.000
_cell.length_b   1.000
_cell.length_c   1.000
_cell.angle_alpha   90.00
_cell.angle_beta   90.00
_cell.angle_gamma   90.00
#
_symmetry.space_group_name_H-M   'P 1'
#
loop_
_entity.id
_entity.type
_entity.pdbx_description
1 polymer ?
#
loop_
_entity_poly.entity_id
_entity_poly.type
_entity_poly.pdbx_seq_one_letter_code
_entity_poly.pdbx_strand_id
1 'polypeptide(L)'
;MIPDYDSLLIFLHRINALKGVPRFKSSLASGGDTVAEHSWRLVLMVYVIGTTFEIDFDLNKALGIALAHDIAELKTGDIDGYEVIKRSCDT
;
A
#
# COMPACT_ATOMS: atom_id res chain seq x y z
N MET A 1 -23.02 -14.00 -2.98
CA MET A 1 -22.23 -15.20 -3.33
C MET A 1 -21.02 -15.19 -2.41
N ILE A 2 -20.93 -16.17 -1.51
CA ILE A 2 -19.75 -16.32 -0.64
C ILE A 2 -18.64 -16.89 -1.54
N PRO A 3 -17.44 -16.27 -1.60
CA PRO A 3 -16.34 -16.85 -2.38
C PRO A 3 -16.01 -18.24 -1.83
N ASP A 4 -15.81 -19.21 -2.70
CA ASP A 4 -15.30 -20.51 -2.27
C ASP A 4 -13.92 -20.36 -1.61
N TYR A 5 -13.56 -21.34 -0.78
CA TYR A 5 -12.30 -21.31 -0.03
C TYR A 5 -11.07 -21.20 -0.93
N ASP A 6 -11.10 -21.81 -2.12
CA ASP A 6 -10.00 -21.77 -3.08
C ASP A 6 -9.75 -20.35 -3.58
N SER A 7 -10.82 -19.64 -3.93
CA SER A 7 -10.76 -18.25 -4.38
C SER A 7 -10.18 -17.32 -3.29
N LEU A 8 -10.55 -17.53 -2.03
CA LEU A 8 -9.99 -16.77 -0.91
C LEU A 8 -8.49 -17.06 -0.72
N LEU A 9 -8.09 -18.33 -0.76
CA LEU A 9 -6.68 -18.71 -0.63
C LEU A 9 -5.84 -18.18 -1.80
N ILE A 10 -6.37 -18.22 -3.02
CA ILE A 10 -5.72 -17.62 -4.20
C ILE A 10 -5.53 -16.12 -4.01
N PHE A 11 -6.55 -15.41 -3.51
CA PHE A 11 -6.43 -13.99 -3.23
C PHE A 11 -5.32 -13.72 -2.21
N LEU A 12 -5.35 -14.39 -1.05
CA LEU A 12 -4.34 -14.20 0.01
C LEU A 12 -2.92 -14.53 -0.48
N HIS A 13 -2.78 -15.60 -1.28
CA HIS A 13 -1.51 -15.97 -1.88
C HIS A 13 -0.98 -14.89 -2.84
N ARG A 14 -1.87 -14.29 -3.67
CA ARG A 14 -1.49 -13.19 -4.57
C ARG A 14 -1.09 -11.93 -3.80
N ILE A 15 -1.81 -11.58 -2.73
CA ILE A 15 -1.50 -10.41 -1.90
C ILE A 15 -0.12 -10.55 -1.23
N ASN A 16 0.30 -11.77 -0.85
CA ASN A 16 1.62 -12.00 -0.26
C ASN A 16 2.79 -11.49 -1.16
N ALA A 17 2.59 -11.40 -2.47
CA ALA A 17 3.61 -10.88 -3.39
C ALA A 17 3.94 -9.38 -3.18
N LEU A 18 3.08 -8.61 -2.48
CA LEU A 18 3.37 -7.22 -2.11
C LEU A 18 4.62 -7.07 -1.23
N LYS A 19 5.02 -8.13 -0.51
CA LYS A 19 6.28 -8.17 0.26
C LYS A 19 7.53 -8.10 -0.63
N GLY A 20 7.38 -8.34 -1.93
CA GLY A 20 8.48 -8.25 -2.90
C GLY A 20 8.41 -6.99 -3.77
N VAL A 21 7.43 -6.10 -3.57
CA VAL A 21 7.30 -4.86 -4.34
C VAL A 21 8.01 -3.74 -3.57
N PRO A 22 9.19 -3.27 -4.01
CA PRO A 22 9.91 -2.19 -3.33
C PRO A 22 9.26 -0.83 -3.66
N ARG A 23 9.26 0.08 -2.69
CA ARG A 23 8.83 1.47 -2.89
C ARG A 23 10.00 2.42 -3.12
N PHE A 24 9.71 3.53 -3.79
CA PHE A 24 10.57 4.71 -3.94
C PHE A 24 12.00 4.39 -4.40
N LYS A 25 12.11 3.64 -5.49
CA LYS A 25 13.40 3.17 -6.04
C LYS A 25 14.41 4.29 -6.28
N SER A 26 13.96 5.52 -6.53
CA SER A 26 14.84 6.66 -6.84
C SER A 26 14.89 7.72 -5.74
N SER A 27 13.80 7.87 -4.98
CA SER A 27 13.66 8.90 -3.94
C SER A 27 14.17 8.47 -2.55
N LEU A 28 14.36 7.18 -2.29
CA LEU A 28 14.94 6.68 -1.03
C LEU A 28 16.36 6.12 -1.25
N ALA A 29 17.27 6.46 -0.33
CA ALA A 29 18.59 5.82 -0.26
C ALA A 29 18.44 4.31 0.01
N SER A 30 19.40 3.50 -0.46
CA SER A 30 19.33 2.02 -0.43
C SER A 30 18.76 1.44 0.87
N GLY A 31 17.70 0.63 0.76
CA GLY A 31 17.02 0.01 1.91
C GLY A 31 15.61 0.52 2.21
N GLY A 32 14.88 1.00 1.18
CA GLY A 32 13.48 1.43 1.32
C GLY A 32 12.50 0.32 1.72
N ASP A 33 11.31 0.70 2.15
CA ASP A 33 10.24 -0.21 2.51
C ASP A 33 9.56 -0.85 1.29
N THR A 34 8.93 -1.99 1.51
CA THR A 34 8.04 -2.65 0.55
C THR A 34 6.64 -2.08 0.66
N VAL A 35 5.81 -2.31 -0.36
CA VAL A 35 4.40 -1.92 -0.36
C VAL A 35 3.64 -2.56 0.82
N ALA A 36 3.97 -3.81 1.15
CA ALA A 36 3.39 -4.49 2.30
C ALA A 36 3.78 -3.83 3.63
N GLU A 37 5.05 -3.46 3.82
CA GLU A 37 5.53 -2.77 5.02
C GLU A 37 4.92 -1.38 5.17
N HIS A 38 4.83 -0.63 4.06
CA HIS A 38 4.16 0.66 4.03
C HIS A 38 2.69 0.55 4.42
N SER A 39 1.95 -0.36 3.77
CA SER A 39 0.51 -0.55 4.01
C SER A 39 0.24 -0.95 5.46
N TRP A 40 1.06 -1.85 6.04
CA TRP A 40 0.95 -2.20 7.45
C TRP A 40 1.14 -0.99 8.36
N ARG A 41 2.20 -0.20 8.13
CA ARG A 41 2.47 1.00 8.92
C ARG A 41 1.36 2.04 8.78
N LEU A 42 0.81 2.23 7.58
CA LEU A 42 -0.29 3.16 7.32
C LEU A 42 -1.56 2.77 8.08
N VAL A 43 -1.94 1.49 8.07
CA VAL A 43 -3.09 0.98 8.83
C VAL A 43 -2.91 1.26 10.33
N LEU A 44 -1.71 1.00 10.86
CA LEU A 44 -1.40 1.30 12.26
C LEU A 44 -1.49 2.81 12.55
N MET A 45 -1.00 3.66 11.64
CA MET A 45 -1.10 5.12 11.78
C MET A 45 -2.56 5.59 11.78
N VAL A 46 -3.39 5.10 10.86
CA VAL A 46 -4.83 5.43 10.80
C VAL A 46 -5.51 5.06 12.12
N TYR A 47 -5.24 3.87 12.64
CA TYR A 47 -5.80 3.43 13.92
C TYR A 47 -5.33 4.31 15.08
N VAL A 48 -4.02 4.48 15.25
CA VAL A 48 -3.44 5.21 16.39
C VAL A 48 -3.85 6.68 16.37
N ILE A 49 -3.73 7.36 15.23
CA ILE A 49 -4.08 8.78 15.10
C ILE A 49 -5.58 8.99 15.28
N GLY A 50 -6.40 8.17 14.60
CA GLY A 50 -7.86 8.28 14.69
C GLY A 50 -8.38 8.11 16.11
N THR A 51 -7.85 7.14 16.85
CA THR A 51 -8.26 6.86 18.24
C THR A 51 -7.65 7.82 19.26
N THR A 52 -6.39 8.22 19.09
CA THR A 52 -5.70 9.10 20.05
C THR A 52 -6.27 10.52 20.05
N PHE A 53 -6.65 11.02 18.87
CA PHE A 53 -7.16 12.39 18.71
C PHE A 53 -8.68 12.45 18.56
N GLU A 54 -9.39 11.33 18.75
CA GLU A 54 -10.85 11.23 18.63
C GLU A 54 -11.38 11.90 17.35
N ILE A 55 -10.69 11.69 16.22
CA ILE A 55 -11.02 12.38 14.98
C ILE A 55 -12.36 11.85 14.46
N ASP A 56 -13.27 12.77 14.14
CA ASP A 56 -14.60 12.45 13.61
C ASP A 56 -14.54 11.98 12.16
N PHE A 57 -14.21 10.70 11.96
CA PHE A 57 -14.33 10.01 10.67
C PHE A 57 -14.71 8.53 10.86
N ASP A 58 -15.17 7.90 9.77
CA ASP A 58 -15.43 6.46 9.75
C ASP A 58 -14.11 5.68 9.78
N LEU A 59 -13.70 5.28 10.99
CA LEU A 59 -12.45 4.56 11.23
C LEU A 59 -12.36 3.25 10.44
N ASN A 60 -13.46 2.48 10.37
CA ASN A 60 -13.47 1.21 9.66
C ASN A 60 -13.27 1.40 8.16
N LYS A 61 -13.91 2.42 7.58
CA LYS A 61 -13.72 2.78 6.18
C LYS A 61 -12.28 3.22 5.91
N ALA A 62 -11.69 4.04 6.77
CA ALA A 62 -10.31 4.50 6.62
C ALA A 62 -9.30 3.33 6.71
N LEU A 63 -9.50 2.40 7.66
CA LEU A 63 -8.68 1.19 7.76
C LEU A 63 -8.81 0.31 6.52
N GLY A 64 -10.02 0.16 5.99
CA GLY A 64 -10.27 -0.57 4.74
C GLY A 64 -9.58 0.05 3.53
N ILE A 65 -9.59 1.39 3.42
CA ILE A 65 -8.85 2.12 2.39
C ILE A 65 -7.35 1.88 2.56
N ALA A 66 -6.80 2.09 3.76
CA ALA A 66 -5.38 1.91 4.03
C ALA A 66 -4.89 0.47 3.70
N LEU A 67 -5.71 -0.55 3.98
CA LEU A 67 -5.40 -1.94 3.64
C LEU A 67 -5.35 -2.20 2.12
N ALA A 68 -6.17 -1.51 1.34
CA ALA A 68 -6.40 -1.83 -0.07
C ALA A 68 -5.73 -0.87 -1.07
N HIS A 69 -5.30 0.32 -0.63
CA HIS A 69 -4.92 1.42 -1.52
C HIS A 69 -3.83 1.06 -2.54
N ASP A 70 -2.80 0.29 -2.14
CA ASP A 70 -1.68 -0.06 -3.00
C ASP A 70 -1.77 -1.49 -3.59
N ILE A 71 -2.91 -2.18 -3.52
CA ILE A 71 -3.05 -3.54 -4.11
C ILE A 71 -2.75 -3.53 -5.62
N ALA A 72 -3.05 -2.43 -6.31
CA ALA A 72 -2.78 -2.27 -7.74
C ALA A 72 -1.28 -2.37 -8.09
N GLU A 73 -0.40 -2.08 -7.13
CA GLU A 73 1.06 -2.09 -7.32
C GLU A 73 1.64 -3.49 -7.54
N LEU A 74 0.87 -4.55 -7.24
CA LEU A 74 1.19 -5.91 -7.70
C LEU A 74 1.32 -6.01 -9.23
N LYS A 75 0.68 -5.11 -9.97
CA LYS A 75 0.68 -5.10 -11.43
C LYS A 75 1.49 -3.94 -12.01
N THR A 76 1.40 -2.76 -11.39
CA THR A 76 2.07 -1.56 -11.90
C THR A 76 3.48 -1.39 -11.37
N GLY A 77 3.81 -2.02 -10.22
CA GLY A 77 4.89 -1.55 -9.36
C GLY A 77 4.53 -0.22 -8.68
N ASP A 78 5.35 0.19 -7.72
CA ASP A 78 5.32 1.54 -7.17
C ASP A 78 5.97 2.51 -8.19
N ILE A 79 5.20 3.52 -8.62
CA ILE A 79 5.65 4.52 -9.59
C ILE A 79 6.11 5.75 -8.81
N ASP A 80 7.43 5.92 -8.75
CA ASP A 80 8.05 7.05 -8.06
C ASP A 80 7.79 8.36 -8.81
N GLY A 81 7.07 9.27 -8.15
CA GLY A 81 6.74 10.58 -8.71
C GLY A 81 7.97 11.40 -9.10
N TYR A 82 9.10 11.24 -8.41
CA TYR A 82 10.35 11.90 -8.78
C TYR A 82 10.87 11.43 -10.14
N GLU A 83 10.80 10.13 -10.44
CA GLU A 83 11.18 9.62 -11.76
C GLU A 83 10.28 10.17 -12.86
N VAL A 84 8.99 10.28 -12.60
CA VAL A 84 8.01 10.82 -13.57
C VAL A 84 8.34 12.28 -13.89
N ILE A 85 8.58 13.10 -12.87
CA ILE A 85 8.94 14.52 -13.03
C ILE A 85 10.29 14.66 -13.75
N LYS A 86 11.29 13.86 -13.38
CA LYS A 86 12.60 13.92 -14.03
C LYS A 86 12.49 13.59 -15.53
N ARG A 87 11.77 12.53 -15.88
CA ARG A 87 11.55 12.15 -17.29
C ARG A 87 10.84 13.24 -18.10
N SER A 88 9.90 13.99 -17.50
CA SER A 88 9.20 15.08 -18.18
C SER A 88 10.02 16.36 -18.32
N CYS A 89 11.04 16.58 -17.51
CA CYS A 89 11.97 17.70 -17.67
C CYS A 89 13.11 17.42 -18.67
N ASP A 90 13.43 16.14 -18.91
CA ASP A 90 14.47 15.71 -19.85
C ASP A 90 13.94 15.57 -21.31
N THR A 91 12.67 15.93 -21.57
CA THR A 91 12.03 15.93 -22.91
C THR A 91 11.77 17.35 -23.41
#